data_AF-A0A5P9IN19-F1
#
_entry.id   AF-A0A5P9IN19-F1
#
_cell.length_a   1.000
_cell.length_b   1.000
_cell.length_c   1.000
_cell.angle_alpha   90.00
_cell.angle_beta   90.00
_cell.angle_gamma   90.00
#
_symmetry.space_group_name_H-M   'P 1'
#
loop_
_entity.id
_entity.type
_entity.pdbx_description
1 polymer ?
#
loop_
_entity_poly.entity_id
_entity_poly.type
_entity_poly.pdbx_seq_one_letter_code
_entity_poly.pdbx_strand_id
1 'polypeptide(L)'
;MFDMGFLELMIIGVVGLLVLGPERLPKAARTLGLWIGKIKRTVSGMQREISAQLEAEELRQKLNEQQKKLDEGVQQVKRGVEGIAEDDGGASASSPRPKAAPAEQRLDDALARARQDTEVDESPRAADAPNADKDPASR
;
A
#
# COMPACT_ATOMS: atom_id res chain seq x y z
N MET A 1 -25.06 12.87 26.61
CA MET A 1 -24.98 14.34 26.49
C MET A 1 -23.56 14.73 26.88
N PHE A 2 -22.67 14.75 25.89
CA PHE A 2 -21.31 15.22 26.05
C PHE A 2 -21.16 16.43 25.14
N ASP A 3 -21.55 17.58 25.67
CA ASP A 3 -21.28 18.89 25.08
C ASP A 3 -19.78 19.19 25.19
N MET A 4 -18.96 18.40 24.48
CA MET A 4 -17.52 18.63 24.34
C MET A 4 -17.30 19.75 23.32
N GLY A 5 -17.65 20.97 23.73
CA GLY A 5 -17.38 22.20 23.00
C GLY A 5 -16.00 22.78 23.32
N PHE A 6 -15.59 23.77 22.53
CA PHE A 6 -14.39 24.57 22.83
C PHE A 6 -14.53 25.28 24.19
N LEU A 7 -15.74 25.74 24.53
CA LEU A 7 -16.03 26.41 25.80
C LEU A 7 -15.82 25.50 27.02
N GLU A 8 -16.34 24.27 27.00
CA GLU A 8 -16.14 23.29 28.07
C GLU A 8 -14.66 22.96 28.26
N LEU A 9 -13.91 22.76 27.17
CA LEU A 9 -12.46 22.58 27.24
C LEU A 9 -11.75 23.79 27.87
N MET A 10 -12.19 25.01 27.54
CA MET A 10 -11.64 26.23 28.15
C MET A 10 -11.92 26.29 29.65
N ILE A 11 -13.15 25.97 30.08
CA ILE A 11 -13.55 25.93 31.49
C ILE A 11 -12.72 24.90 32.27
N ILE A 12 -12.60 23.67 31.73
CA ILE A 12 -11.76 22.62 32.34
C ILE A 12 -10.30 23.06 32.40
N GLY A 13 -9.80 23.74 31.35
CA GLY A 13 -8.47 24.33 31.33
C GLY A 13 -8.27 25.33 32.47
N VAL A 14 -9.17 26.31 32.64
CA VAL A 14 -9.11 27.30 33.71
C VAL A 14 -9.18 26.65 35.10
N VAL A 15 -10.10 25.70 35.31
CA VAL A 15 -10.21 24.96 36.57
C VAL A 15 -8.94 24.16 36.85
N GLY A 16 -8.41 23.49 35.83
CA GLY A 16 -7.15 22.77 35.93
C GLY A 16 -5.98 23.68 36.30
N LEU A 17 -5.90 24.88 35.70
CA LEU A 17 -4.89 25.88 36.02
C LEU A 17 -5.02 26.38 37.45
N LEU A 18 -6.24 26.50 37.98
CA LEU A 18 -6.49 26.95 39.35
C LEU A 18 -6.14 25.88 40.39
N VAL A 19 -6.57 24.63 40.15
CA VAL A 19 -6.38 23.51 41.10
C VAL A 19 -4.92 23.03 41.10
N LEU A 20 -4.38 22.80 39.92
CA LEU A 20 -3.06 22.20 39.76
C LEU A 20 -1.96 23.28 39.64
N GLY A 21 -2.33 24.48 39.20
CA GLY A 21 -1.39 25.58 38.95
C GLY A 21 -0.92 25.64 37.49
N PRO A 22 -0.66 26.85 36.95
CA PRO A 22 -0.27 27.04 35.55
C PRO A 22 1.05 26.38 35.18
N GLU A 23 1.96 26.18 36.13
CA GLU A 23 3.25 25.55 35.87
C GLU A 23 3.18 24.02 35.86
N ARG A 24 2.20 23.42 36.55
CA ARG A 24 2.16 21.97 36.78
C ARG A 24 1.22 21.25 35.83
N LEU A 25 0.16 21.91 35.35
CA LEU A 25 -0.73 21.39 34.29
C LEU A 25 0.04 20.99 33.01
N PRO A 26 0.89 21.83 32.40
CA PRO A 26 1.63 21.43 31.20
C PRO A 26 2.58 20.26 31.46
N LYS A 27 3.14 20.17 32.68
CA LYS A 27 3.98 19.04 33.07
C LYS A 27 3.18 17.74 33.17
N ALA A 28 1.99 17.78 33.79
CA ALA A 28 1.08 16.63 33.90
C ALA A 28 0.57 16.16 32.53
N ALA A 29 0.17 17.10 31.66
CA ALA A 29 -0.26 16.80 30.29
C ALA A 29 0.86 16.12 29.48
N ARG A 30 2.11 16.59 29.63
CA ARG A 30 3.28 15.93 29.01
C ARG A 30 3.48 14.52 29.54
N THR A 31 3.41 14.30 30.85
CA THR A 31 3.56 12.96 31.44
C THR A 31 2.46 12.00 30.97
N LEU A 32 1.19 12.43 31.03
CA LEU A 32 0.05 11.65 30.53
C LEU A 32 0.18 11.37 29.04
N GLY A 33 0.56 12.37 28.24
CA GLY A 33 0.80 12.22 26.81
C GLY A 33 1.91 11.20 26.49
N LEU A 34 3.01 11.20 27.26
CA LEU A 34 4.06 10.20 27.13
C LEU A 34 3.55 8.80 27.47
N TRP A 35 2.74 8.64 28.51
CA TRP A 35 2.18 7.35 28.91
C TRP A 35 1.21 6.81 27.87
N ILE A 36 0.28 7.63 27.41
CA ILE A 36 -0.66 7.30 26.34
C ILE A 36 0.09 6.98 25.04
N GLY A 37 1.13 7.75 24.72
CA GLY A 37 1.98 7.51 23.55
C GLY A 37 2.71 6.18 23.61
N LYS A 38 3.25 5.80 24.78
CA LYS A 38 3.90 4.50 25.01
C LYS A 38 2.91 3.35 24.86
N ILE A 39 1.73 3.46 25.47
CA ILE A 39 0.67 2.44 25.35
C ILE A 39 0.25 2.30 23.88
N LYS A 40 -0.02 3.41 23.19
CA LYS A 40 -0.36 3.41 21.76
C LYS A 40 0.73 2.73 20.92
N ARG A 41 2.01 3.02 21.19
CA ARG A 41 3.15 2.40 20.48
C ARG A 41 3.19 0.90 20.68
N THR A 42 3.00 0.42 21.92
CA THR A 42 2.98 -1.01 22.23
C THR A 42 1.79 -1.71 21.57
N VAL A 43 0.59 -1.13 21.64
CA VAL A 43 -0.61 -1.68 20.98
C VAL A 43 -0.44 -1.71 19.46
N SER A 44 0.13 -0.66 18.86
CA SER A 44 0.43 -0.64 17.42
C SER A 44 1.51 -1.64 17.01
N GLY A 45 2.45 -1.98 17.91
CA GLY A 45 3.43 -3.04 17.69
C GLY A 45 2.78 -4.42 17.71
N MET A 46 1.96 -4.68 18.73
CA MET A 46 1.18 -5.92 18.85
C MET A 46 0.21 -6.09 17.67
N GLN A 47 -0.49 -5.04 17.24
CA GLN A 47 -1.33 -5.09 16.04
C GLN A 47 -0.54 -5.47 14.79
N ARG A 48 0.70 -4.98 14.62
CA ARG A 48 1.53 -5.35 13.46
C ARG A 48 1.96 -6.81 13.52
N GLU A 49 2.34 -7.32 14.68
CA GLU A 49 2.69 -8.73 14.86
C GLU A 49 1.49 -9.65 14.70
N ILE A 50 0.33 -9.26 15.25
CA ILE A 50 -0.93 -10.01 15.13
C ILE A 50 -1.43 -9.98 13.69
N SER A 51 -1.41 -8.83 13.01
CA SER A 51 -1.75 -8.73 11.59
C SER A 51 -0.80 -9.57 10.72
N ALA A 52 0.51 -9.58 11.01
CA ALA A 52 1.46 -10.41 10.28
C ALA A 52 1.25 -11.92 10.53
N GLN A 53 0.82 -12.32 11.73
CA GLN A 53 0.49 -13.72 12.05
C GLN A 53 -0.84 -14.15 11.44
N LEU A 54 -1.88 -13.32 11.51
CA LEU A 54 -3.17 -13.59 10.90
C LEU A 54 -3.07 -13.60 9.37
N GLU A 55 -2.33 -12.67 8.76
CA GLU A 55 -2.05 -12.72 7.32
C GLU A 55 -1.32 -14.02 6.95
N ALA A 56 -0.34 -14.47 7.73
CA ALA A 56 0.36 -15.72 7.47
C ALA A 56 -0.55 -16.97 7.60
N GLU A 57 -1.48 -16.97 8.55
CA GLU A 57 -2.47 -18.04 8.72
C GLU A 57 -3.51 -18.05 7.60
N GLU A 58 -4.06 -16.89 7.23
CA GLU A 58 -4.98 -16.77 6.10
C GLU A 58 -4.31 -17.14 4.78
N LEU A 59 -3.04 -16.77 4.59
CA LEU A 59 -2.27 -17.14 3.40
C LEU A 59 -2.02 -18.65 3.34
N ARG A 60 -1.72 -19.30 4.47
CA ARG A 60 -1.61 -20.77 4.56
C ARG A 60 -2.93 -21.46 4.23
N GLN A 61 -4.05 -20.94 4.72
CA GLN A 61 -5.35 -21.52 4.47
C GLN A 61 -5.75 -21.41 2.99
N LYS A 62 -5.52 -20.24 2.37
CA LYS A 62 -5.71 -20.03 0.92
C LYS A 62 -4.81 -20.94 0.08
N LEU A 63 -3.55 -21.13 0.47
CA LEU A 63 -2.64 -22.04 -0.22
C LEU A 63 -3.07 -23.50 -0.11
N ASN A 64 -3.50 -23.96 1.07
CA ASN A 64 -4.03 -25.32 1.24
C ASN A 64 -5.29 -25.57 0.42
N GLU A 65 -6.22 -24.61 0.36
CA GLU A 65 -7.42 -24.72 -0.49
C GLU A 65 -7.06 -24.77 -1.98
N GLN A 66 -6.12 -23.94 -2.43
CA GLN A 66 -5.62 -23.99 -3.81
C GLN A 66 -4.95 -25.32 -4.14
N GLN A 67 -4.13 -25.84 -3.22
CA GLN A 67 -3.44 -27.11 -3.39
C GLN A 67 -4.44 -28.27 -3.50
N LYS A 68 -5.51 -28.27 -2.69
CA LYS A 68 -6.59 -29.25 -2.76
C LYS A 68 -7.35 -29.19 -4.09
N LYS A 69 -7.65 -27.98 -4.58
CA LYS A 69 -8.26 -27.77 -5.91
C LYS A 69 -7.36 -28.21 -7.06
N LEU A 70 -6.05 -27.97 -6.94
CA LEU A 70 -5.06 -28.45 -7.90
C LEU A 70 -5.01 -29.98 -7.92
N ASP A 71 -5.00 -30.63 -6.77
CA ASP A 71 -4.94 -32.09 -6.66
C ASP A 71 -6.21 -32.75 -7.24
N GLU A 72 -7.38 -32.16 -6.99
CA GLU A 72 -8.64 -32.57 -7.62
C GLU A 72 -8.63 -32.36 -9.14
N GLY A 73 -8.10 -31.23 -9.62
CA GLY A 73 -7.94 -30.94 -11.04
C GLY A 73 -6.96 -31.91 -11.72
N VAL A 74 -5.84 -32.22 -11.07
CA VAL A 74 -4.86 -33.21 -11.55
C VAL A 74 -5.49 -34.60 -11.59
N GLN A 75 -6.28 -35.00 -10.58
CA GLN A 75 -6.99 -36.27 -10.61
C GLN A 75 -8.06 -36.33 -11.71
N GLN A 76 -8.77 -35.24 -11.99
CA GLN A 76 -9.71 -35.16 -13.12
C GLN A 76 -9.01 -35.23 -14.46
N VAL A 77 -7.88 -34.53 -14.63
CA VAL A 77 -7.08 -34.62 -15.85
C VAL A 77 -6.51 -36.02 -16.01
N LYS A 78 -6.05 -36.65 -14.92
CA LYS A 78 -5.55 -38.02 -14.95
C LYS A 78 -6.65 -39.01 -15.33
N ARG A 79 -7.85 -38.90 -14.74
CA ARG A 79 -9.04 -39.69 -15.13
C ARG A 79 -9.51 -39.40 -16.55
N GLY A 80 -9.42 -38.15 -16.99
CA GLY A 80 -9.72 -37.76 -18.37
C GLY A 80 -8.74 -38.40 -19.33
N VAL A 81 -7.43 -38.34 -19.05
CA VAL A 81 -6.37 -38.96 -19.86
C VAL A 81 -6.46 -40.48 -19.84
N GLU A 82 -6.74 -41.12 -18.71
CA GLU A 82 -7.01 -42.57 -18.66
C GLU A 82 -8.28 -42.93 -19.44
N GLY A 83 -9.36 -42.15 -19.30
CA GLY A 83 -10.57 -42.34 -20.10
C GLY A 83 -10.38 -42.13 -21.61
N ILE A 84 -9.52 -41.20 -22.01
CA ILE A 84 -9.15 -40.98 -23.43
C ILE A 84 -8.17 -42.07 -23.89
N ALA A 85 -7.28 -42.58 -23.03
CA ALA A 85 -6.38 -43.67 -23.35
C ALA A 85 -7.10 -45.03 -23.46
N GLU A 86 -8.25 -45.19 -22.81
CA GLU A 86 -9.14 -46.34 -22.96
C GLU A 86 -10.13 -46.20 -24.13
N ASP A 87 -10.46 -44.97 -24.56
CA ASP A 87 -11.38 -44.70 -25.69
C ASP A 87 -10.65 -44.51 -27.04
N ASP A 88 -9.37 -44.10 -27.05
CA ASP A 88 -8.58 -43.86 -28.26
C ASP A 88 -7.73 -45.09 -28.64
N GLY A 89 -8.43 -46.19 -28.94
CA GLY A 89 -7.97 -47.21 -29.87
C GLY A 89 -8.14 -46.79 -31.34
N GLY A 90 -8.29 -45.49 -31.64
CA GLY A 90 -8.60 -45.07 -33.00
C GLY A 90 -8.70 -43.57 -33.26
N ALA A 91 -7.66 -43.07 -33.92
CA ALA A 91 -7.72 -42.08 -35.01
C ALA A 91 -7.81 -40.57 -34.67
N SER A 92 -6.64 -39.94 -34.84
CA SER A 92 -6.39 -38.88 -35.84
C SER A 92 -6.91 -37.45 -35.60
N ALA A 93 -5.94 -36.56 -35.43
CA ALA A 93 -5.80 -35.24 -36.07
C ALA A 93 -6.87 -34.14 -35.87
N SER A 94 -6.46 -32.98 -35.32
CA SER A 94 -6.15 -31.74 -36.09
C SER A 94 -6.44 -30.39 -35.35
N SER A 95 -5.34 -29.63 -35.08
CA SER A 95 -5.13 -28.16 -35.17
C SER A 95 -6.04 -27.11 -34.46
N PRO A 96 -5.62 -25.82 -34.33
CA PRO A 96 -4.29 -25.21 -34.25
C PRO A 96 -4.14 -24.22 -33.05
N ARG A 97 -2.95 -24.18 -32.43
CA ARG A 97 -2.61 -23.25 -31.33
C ARG A 97 -2.11 -21.91 -31.92
N PRO A 98 -2.59 -20.72 -31.50
CA PRO A 98 -2.01 -19.46 -31.93
C PRO A 98 -0.61 -19.32 -31.33
N LYS A 99 0.39 -19.07 -32.18
CA LYS A 99 1.80 -18.93 -31.79
C LYS A 99 1.97 -17.78 -30.80
N ALA A 100 2.53 -18.11 -29.63
CA ALA A 100 3.09 -17.13 -28.71
C ALA A 100 4.28 -16.44 -29.39
N ALA A 101 4.19 -15.12 -29.58
CA ALA A 101 5.33 -14.29 -29.93
C ALA A 101 6.31 -14.20 -28.74
N PRO A 102 7.63 -14.04 -28.98
CA PRO A 102 8.64 -13.97 -27.92
C PRO A 102 8.35 -12.82 -26.95
N ALA A 103 8.50 -13.08 -25.65
CA ALA A 103 8.24 -12.10 -24.59
C ALA A 103 9.06 -10.80 -24.75
N GLU A 104 10.21 -10.88 -25.43
CA GLU A 104 11.10 -9.76 -25.73
C GLU A 104 10.41 -8.69 -26.58
N GLN A 105 9.71 -9.07 -27.65
CA GLN A 105 8.97 -8.11 -28.50
C GLN A 105 7.87 -7.36 -27.73
N ARG A 106 7.28 -7.98 -26.70
CA ARG A 106 6.26 -7.32 -25.86
C ARG A 106 6.87 -6.32 -24.88
N LEU A 107 8.07 -6.61 -24.40
CA LEU A 107 8.82 -5.72 -23.51
C LEU A 107 9.31 -4.48 -24.26
N ASP A 108 9.79 -4.65 -25.50
CA ASP A 108 10.22 -3.54 -26.37
C ASP A 108 9.05 -2.61 -26.74
N ASP A 109 7.89 -3.17 -27.11
CA ASP A 109 6.68 -2.38 -27.40
C ASP A 109 6.16 -1.61 -26.18
N ALA A 110 6.23 -2.23 -24.99
CA ALA A 110 5.82 -1.58 -23.75
C ALA A 110 6.77 -0.43 -23.35
N LEU A 111 8.07 -0.61 -23.56
CA LEU A 111 9.09 0.39 -23.26
C LEU A 111 9.03 1.58 -24.24
N ALA A 112 8.71 1.31 -25.51
CA ALA A 112 8.53 2.35 -26.54
C ALA A 112 7.33 3.27 -26.22
N ARG A 113 6.24 2.70 -25.71
CA ARG A 113 5.07 3.49 -25.28
C ARG A 113 5.34 4.35 -24.05
N ALA A 114 6.06 3.79 -23.05
CA ALA A 114 6.42 4.54 -21.85
C ALA A 114 7.31 5.78 -22.14
N ARG A 115 8.13 5.73 -23.21
CA ARG A 115 8.95 6.87 -23.64
C ARG A 115 8.13 7.99 -24.29
N GLN A 116 7.10 7.64 -25.07
CA GLN A 116 6.24 8.63 -25.73
C GLN A 116 5.38 9.41 -24.72
N ASP A 117 4.99 8.78 -23.61
CA ASP A 117 4.18 9.43 -22.57
C ASP A 117 4.99 10.40 -21.69
N THR A 118 6.33 10.37 -21.73
CA THR A 118 7.19 11.22 -20.89
C THR A 118 7.62 12.53 -21.57
N GLU A 119 7.44 12.69 -22.90
CA GLU A 119 7.91 13.88 -23.65
C GLU A 119 6.86 15.00 -23.82
N VAL A 120 5.62 14.85 -23.32
CA VAL A 120 4.55 15.84 -23.60
C VAL A 120 4.15 16.72 -22.40
N ASP A 121 4.76 16.60 -21.23
CA ASP A 121 4.43 17.45 -20.08
C ASP A 121 5.63 17.80 -19.19
N GLU A 122 6.52 18.68 -19.66
CA GLU A 122 7.20 19.62 -18.75
C GLU A 122 7.69 20.88 -19.48
N SER A 123 6.80 21.87 -19.60
CA SER A 123 7.17 23.27 -19.84
C SER A 123 7.19 23.98 -18.48
N PRO A 124 8.35 24.38 -17.91
CA PRO A 124 8.35 25.16 -16.69
C PRO A 124 8.17 26.64 -17.03
N ARG A 125 6.95 27.11 -16.75
CA ARG A 125 6.59 28.53 -16.65
C ARG A 125 7.15 29.10 -15.33
N ALA A 126 7.96 30.15 -15.46
CA ALA A 126 8.13 31.28 -14.53
C ALA A 126 8.77 31.06 -13.14
N ALA A 127 9.99 31.60 -12.99
CA ALA A 127 10.49 32.32 -11.80
C ALA A 127 11.71 33.15 -12.28
N ASP A 128 11.57 34.44 -12.58
CA ASP A 128 11.63 35.61 -11.67
C ASP A 128 13.06 36.03 -11.26
N ALA A 129 13.38 37.27 -11.67
CA ALA A 129 14.43 38.21 -11.24
C ALA A 129 15.92 37.99 -11.61
N PRO A 130 16.50 38.86 -12.48
CA PRO A 130 17.93 39.11 -12.54
C PRO A 130 18.31 40.19 -11.50
N ASN A 131 19.27 39.87 -10.64
CA ASN A 131 19.86 40.81 -9.69
C ASN A 131 21.25 41.24 -10.20
N ALA A 132 21.63 42.48 -9.90
CA ALA A 132 22.92 43.14 -10.12
C ALA A 132 23.04 44.07 -11.34
N ASP A 133 22.31 45.19 -11.30
CA ASP A 133 22.81 46.42 -11.92
C ASP A 133 23.75 47.11 -10.92
N LYS A 134 25.02 47.25 -11.33
CA LYS A 134 26.03 48.06 -10.66
C LYS A 134 25.85 49.48 -11.17
N ASP A 135 25.51 50.41 -10.27
CA ASP A 135 25.73 51.83 -10.46
C ASP A 135 27.24 52.14 -10.43
N PRO A 136 27.83 52.71 -11.49
CA PRO A 136 28.98 53.60 -11.34
C PRO A 136 28.57 55.06 -11.47
N ALA A 137 29.13 55.85 -10.57
CA ALA A 137 29.19 57.29 -10.52
C ALA A 137 29.39 58.03 -11.86
N SER A 138 29.04 59.34 -11.80
CA SER A 138 29.35 60.45 -12.74
C SER A 138 28.25 60.66 -13.79
N ARG A 139 27.71 61.86 -14.04
CA ARG A 139 28.28 63.21 -14.02
C ARG A 139 27.13 64.22 -14.12
#